data_AF-A0A1I7TB66-F1
#
_entry.id   AF-A0A1I7TB66-F1
#
_cell.length_a   1.000
_cell.length_b   1.000
_cell.length_c   1.000
_cell.angle_alpha   90.00
_cell.angle_beta   90.00
_cell.angle_gamma   90.00
#
_symmetry.space_group_name_H-M   'P 1'
#
loop_
_entity.id
_entity.type
_entity.pdbx_description
1 polymer ?
#
loop_
_entity_poly.entity_id
_entity_poly.type
_entity_poly.pdbx_seq_one_letter_code
_entity_poly.pdbx_strand_id
1 'polypeptide(L)'
;MPRRQNTKAQTPLSRKRKNVMLSRLSPIHYSEYTDIYRMMIGRSAHKNYQRILDANVSSVSKCHVEITTSGHEIIEMPYSTVAVCIGRESNFSQSFDSAHSFLDYRSQQDDTVFAVGAYAGDHFVRFLVGGCLRVAQHIMGQHCNNNNETKIRNPKPPIFSIFGP
;
A
#
# COMPACT_ATOMS: atom_id res chain seq x y z
N MET A 1 -36.22 38.03 21.27
CA MET A 1 -34.86 37.86 20.72
C MET A 1 -33.96 37.44 21.88
N PRO A 2 -33.47 36.19 21.88
CA PRO A 2 -32.11 35.95 21.36
C PRO A 2 -31.98 34.72 20.46
N ARG A 3 -30.90 34.72 19.67
CA ARG A 3 -30.49 33.79 18.61
C ARG A 3 -30.24 32.37 19.11
N ARG A 4 -30.84 31.38 18.46
CA ARG A 4 -30.37 29.98 18.44
C ARG A 4 -29.02 29.92 17.72
N GLN A 5 -27.97 29.47 18.40
CA GLN A 5 -26.72 29.06 17.77
C GLN A 5 -26.86 27.61 17.30
N ASN A 6 -26.67 27.40 15.99
CA ASN A 6 -26.60 26.10 15.34
C ASN A 6 -25.17 25.57 15.49
N THR A 7 -24.93 24.63 16.42
CA THR A 7 -23.68 23.86 16.46
C THR A 7 -23.84 22.63 15.56
N LYS A 8 -23.40 22.74 14.31
CA LYS A 8 -23.15 21.56 13.47
C LYS A 8 -21.91 20.86 14.02
N ALA A 9 -22.09 19.66 14.56
CA ALA A 9 -21.01 18.75 14.89
C ALA A 9 -20.27 18.40 13.59
N GLN A 10 -19.04 18.89 13.48
CA GLN A 10 -18.15 18.65 12.37
C GLN A 10 -17.39 17.35 12.65
N THR A 11 -17.83 16.27 12.00
CA THR A 11 -17.11 14.98 11.97
C THR A 11 -15.69 15.22 11.44
N PRO A 12 -14.62 14.77 12.14
CA PRO A 12 -13.26 14.96 11.63
C PRO A 12 -12.93 13.90 10.57
N LEU A 13 -13.50 14.07 9.38
CA LEU A 13 -12.96 13.51 8.14
C LEU A 13 -11.74 14.35 7.74
N SER A 14 -10.58 14.01 8.28
CA SER A 14 -9.30 14.17 7.59
C SER A 14 -8.18 13.64 8.48
N ARG A 15 -7.93 12.33 8.41
CA ARG A 15 -6.57 11.82 8.58
C ARG A 15 -5.75 12.44 7.46
N LYS A 16 -5.22 13.65 7.70
CA LYS A 16 -4.16 14.26 6.92
C LYS A 16 -3.05 13.23 6.82
N ARG A 17 -2.92 12.58 5.67
CA ARG A 17 -1.69 11.90 5.26
C ARG A 17 -0.60 12.96 5.32
N LYS A 18 0.13 13.00 6.44
CA LYS A 18 1.28 13.88 6.60
C LYS A 18 2.28 13.42 5.53
N ASN A 19 2.47 14.29 4.55
CA ASN A 19 3.44 14.14 3.49
C ASN A 19 4.83 13.93 4.09
N VAL A 20 5.30 12.68 4.14
CA VAL A 20 6.74 12.38 4.15
C VAL A 20 7.06 11.94 2.72
N MET A 21 7.23 12.95 1.87
CA MET A 21 7.42 12.80 0.43
C MET A 21 8.92 12.54 0.17
N LEU A 22 9.42 11.33 0.42
CA LEU A 22 10.84 11.02 0.29
C LEU A 22 11.26 10.55 -1.12
N SER A 23 10.34 10.21 -2.02
CA SER A 23 10.68 9.89 -3.42
C SER A 23 9.46 9.92 -4.36
N ARG A 24 9.11 11.10 -4.89
CA ARG A 24 8.30 11.18 -6.11
C ARG A 24 9.27 11.16 -7.29
N LEU A 25 9.69 9.96 -7.73
CA LEU A 25 10.19 9.86 -9.10
C LEU A 25 9.12 10.44 -10.02
N SER A 26 9.50 11.43 -10.82
CA SER A 26 8.59 12.11 -11.75
C SER A 26 7.95 11.07 -12.68
N PRO A 27 6.68 11.22 -13.06
CA PRO A 27 6.02 10.37 -14.06
C PRO A 27 6.84 10.17 -15.36
N ILE A 28 7.72 11.13 -15.68
CA ILE A 28 8.67 11.07 -16.80
C ILE A 28 9.55 9.80 -16.76
N HIS A 29 9.86 9.28 -15.57
CA HIS A 29 10.71 8.10 -15.43
C HIS A 29 9.97 6.78 -15.69
N TYR A 30 8.62 6.82 -15.80
CA TYR A 30 7.76 5.66 -16.05
C TYR A 30 6.53 6.08 -16.87
N SER A 31 6.76 6.52 -18.11
CA SER A 31 5.70 6.98 -19.03
C SER A 31 4.63 5.92 -19.27
N GLU A 32 5.04 4.69 -19.53
CA GLU A 32 4.18 3.56 -19.85
C GLU A 32 3.25 3.24 -18.67
N TYR A 33 3.81 3.20 -17.46
CA TYR A 33 3.02 3.02 -16.24
C TYR A 33 2.02 4.16 -16.05
N THR A 34 2.45 5.39 -16.33
CA THR A 34 1.60 6.58 -16.20
C THR A 34 0.42 6.52 -17.17
N ASP A 35 0.65 6.10 -18.41
CA ASP A 35 -0.39 6.01 -19.44
C ASP A 35 -1.41 4.92 -19.12
N ILE A 36 -0.95 3.73 -18.70
CA ILE A 36 -1.83 2.65 -18.25
C ILE A 36 -2.60 3.08 -16.99
N TYR A 37 -1.94 3.74 -16.03
CA TYR A 37 -2.62 4.27 -14.84
C TYR A 37 -3.72 5.27 -15.21
N ARG A 38 -3.43 6.21 -16.12
CA ARG A 38 -4.41 7.18 -16.63
C ARG A 38 -5.59 6.50 -17.32
N MET A 39 -5.32 5.46 -18.10
CA MET A 39 -6.35 4.63 -18.74
C MET A 39 -7.23 3.92 -17.69
N MET A 40 -6.62 3.27 -16.69
CA MET A 40 -7.34 2.57 -15.62
C MET A 40 -8.23 3.50 -14.78
N ILE A 41 -7.82 4.75 -14.55
CA ILE A 41 -8.63 5.74 -13.82
C ILE A 41 -9.62 6.52 -14.70
N GLY A 42 -9.71 6.19 -16.00
CA GLY A 42 -10.61 6.85 -16.95
C GLY A 42 -10.19 8.26 -17.39
N ARG A 43 -8.92 8.63 -17.20
CA ARG A 43 -8.34 9.89 -17.71
C ARG A 43 -7.74 9.77 -19.11
N SER A 44 -7.77 8.58 -19.69
CA SER A 44 -7.38 8.27 -21.07
C SER A 44 -8.27 7.15 -21.60
N ALA A 45 -8.61 7.20 -22.89
CA ALA A 45 -9.39 6.19 -23.57
C ALA A 45 -8.49 5.43 -24.56
N HIS A 46 -8.73 4.13 -24.72
CA HIS A 46 -8.01 3.30 -25.68
C HIS A 46 -8.99 2.33 -26.34
N LYS A 47 -8.87 2.16 -27.67
CA LYS A 47 -9.80 1.36 -28.48
C LYS A 47 -9.94 -0.11 -28.03
N ASN A 48 -8.89 -0.66 -27.44
CA ASN A 48 -8.86 -2.06 -26.97
C ASN A 48 -9.08 -2.18 -25.46
N TYR A 49 -9.50 -1.10 -24.79
CA TYR A 49 -9.72 -1.10 -23.34
C TYR A 49 -11.13 -0.63 -23.04
N GLN A 50 -11.92 -1.54 -22.47
CA GLN A 50 -13.23 -1.24 -21.92
C GLN A 50 -13.16 -1.28 -20.40
N ARG A 51 -13.54 -0.19 -19.76
CA ARG A 51 -13.65 -0.12 -18.31
C ARG A 51 -15.10 -0.37 -17.89
N ILE A 52 -15.33 -1.42 -17.11
CA ILE A 52 -16.60 -1.67 -16.45
C ILE A 52 -16.43 -1.27 -14.98
N LEU A 53 -17.30 -0.38 -14.50
CA LEU A 53 -17.31 0.14 -13.13
C LEU A 53 -18.51 -0.38 -12.39
N ASP A 54 -18.47 -0.26 -11.06
CA ASP A 54 -19.59 -0.62 -10.18
C ASP A 54 -20.16 -1.99 -10.51
N ALA A 55 -19.25 -2.94 -10.74
CA ALA A 55 -19.53 -4.27 -11.20
C ALA A 55 -18.79 -5.30 -10.35
N ASN A 56 -19.40 -6.48 -10.24
CA ASN A 56 -18.86 -7.62 -9.52
C ASN A 56 -18.77 -8.82 -10.46
N VAL A 57 -17.71 -9.60 -10.32
CA VAL A 57 -17.58 -10.87 -11.03
C VAL A 57 -18.34 -11.92 -10.22
N SER A 58 -19.47 -12.39 -10.73
CA SER A 58 -20.33 -13.37 -10.05
C SER A 58 -19.83 -14.79 -10.25
N SER A 59 -19.33 -15.12 -11.44
CA SER A 59 -18.79 -16.44 -11.76
C SER A 59 -17.73 -16.37 -12.86
N VAL A 60 -16.80 -17.34 -12.84
CA VAL A 60 -15.75 -17.49 -13.85
C VAL A 60 -15.85 -18.90 -14.42
N SER A 61 -16.27 -18.98 -15.68
CA SER A 61 -16.41 -20.23 -16.45
C SER A 61 -15.25 -20.40 -17.42
N LYS A 62 -15.09 -21.59 -18.03
CA LYS A 62 -13.94 -21.87 -18.93
C LYS A 62 -13.81 -20.91 -20.13
N CYS A 63 -14.92 -20.35 -20.62
CA CYS A 63 -14.97 -19.57 -21.85
C CYS A 63 -15.49 -18.14 -21.67
N HIS A 64 -16.09 -17.82 -20.52
CA HIS A 64 -16.68 -16.52 -20.25
C HIS A 64 -16.65 -16.21 -18.75
N VAL A 65 -16.74 -14.92 -18.43
CA VAL A 65 -16.94 -14.42 -17.08
C VAL A 65 -18.31 -13.77 -17.01
N GLU A 66 -19.04 -14.02 -15.92
CA GLU A 66 -20.29 -13.32 -15.62
C GLU A 66 -19.99 -12.11 -14.75
N ILE A 67 -20.47 -10.95 -15.20
CA ILE A 67 -20.28 -9.67 -14.53
C ILE A 67 -21.66 -9.13 -14.16
N THR A 68 -21.92 -8.96 -12.87
CA THR A 68 -23.13 -8.30 -12.36
C THR A 68 -22.86 -6.82 -12.17
N THR A 69 -23.62 -5.96 -12.83
CA THR A 69 -23.52 -4.50 -12.65
C THR A 69 -24.40 -4.01 -11.49
N SER A 70 -24.24 -2.75 -11.09
CA SER A 70 -25.07 -2.10 -10.08
C SER A 70 -26.58 -2.11 -10.41
N GLY A 71 -26.95 -2.29 -11.67
CA GLY A 71 -28.34 -2.46 -12.12
C GLY A 71 -28.90 -3.88 -11.96
N HIS A 72 -28.14 -4.80 -11.37
CA HIS A 72 -28.42 -6.25 -11.34
C HIS A 72 -28.50 -6.91 -12.72
N GLU A 73 -27.97 -6.25 -13.76
CA GLU A 73 -27.81 -6.85 -15.07
C GLU A 73 -26.60 -7.78 -15.07
N ILE A 74 -26.76 -8.95 -15.69
CA ILE A 74 -25.71 -9.94 -15.86
C ILE A 74 -25.16 -9.82 -17.28
N ILE A 75 -23.87 -9.54 -17.39
CA ILE A 75 -23.14 -9.47 -18.64
C ILE A 75 -22.26 -10.71 -18.74
N GLU A 76 -22.47 -11.52 -19.77
CA GLU A 76 -21.57 -12.61 -20.13
C GLU A 76 -20.48 -12.08 -21.07
N MET A 77 -19.23 -12.13 -20.63
CA MET A 77 -18.09 -11.64 -21.40
C MET A 77 -17.13 -12.78 -21.75
N PRO A 78 -16.97 -13.12 -23.04
CA PRO A 78 -16.05 -14.17 -23.46
C PRO A 78 -14.60 -13.73 -23.23
N TYR A 79 -13.72 -14.69 -22.92
CA TYR A 79 -12.30 -14.41 -22.73
C TYR A 79 -11.41 -15.54 -23.24
N SER A 80 -10.16 -15.20 -23.59
CA SER A 80 -9.08 -16.16 -23.82
C SER A 80 -8.13 -16.28 -22.63
N THR A 81 -8.01 -15.22 -21.83
CA THR A 81 -7.16 -15.18 -20.62
C THR A 81 -7.76 -14.21 -19.61
N VAL A 82 -7.67 -14.56 -18.32
CA VAL A 82 -8.09 -13.71 -17.19
C VAL A 82 -6.90 -13.46 -16.29
N ALA A 83 -6.67 -12.19 -15.95
CA ALA A 83 -5.72 -11.78 -14.92
C ALA A 83 -6.51 -11.24 -13.71
N VAL A 84 -6.34 -11.90 -12.56
CA VAL A 84 -7.05 -11.52 -11.32
C VAL A 84 -6.15 -10.57 -10.52
N CYS A 85 -6.59 -9.31 -10.39
CA CYS A 85 -5.84 -8.24 -9.73
C CYS A 85 -6.65 -7.63 -8.57
N ILE A 86 -7.03 -8.43 -7.57
CA ILE A 86 -7.90 -8.01 -6.44
C ILE A 86 -7.13 -7.48 -5.21
N GLY A 87 -5.81 -7.35 -5.32
CA GLY A 87 -4.93 -6.98 -4.22
C GLY A 87 -3.97 -8.09 -3.85
N ARG A 88 -3.20 -7.87 -2.78
CA ARG A 88 -2.23 -8.83 -2.25
C ARG A 88 -2.41 -8.93 -0.74
N GLU A 89 -2.39 -10.15 -0.24
CA GLU A 89 -2.27 -10.44 1.18
C GLU A 89 -0.83 -10.87 1.45
N SER A 90 -0.21 -10.30 2.49
CA SER A 90 1.12 -10.72 2.92
C SER A 90 0.96 -11.56 4.18
N ASN A 91 1.26 -12.85 4.09
CA ASN A 91 1.16 -13.77 5.21
C ASN A 91 2.54 -14.01 5.83
N PHE A 92 2.66 -13.76 7.12
CA PHE A 92 3.88 -13.95 7.91
C PHE A 92 3.69 -14.87 9.10
N SER A 93 2.67 -15.73 9.08
CA SER A 93 2.37 -16.66 10.17
C SER A 93 3.52 -17.63 10.50
N GLN A 94 4.49 -17.79 9.60
CA GLN A 94 5.69 -18.60 9.83
C GLN A 94 6.83 -17.82 10.51
N SER A 95 6.80 -16.49 10.49
CA SER A 95 7.87 -15.63 11.04
C SER A 95 7.46 -14.89 12.30
N PHE A 96 6.16 -14.66 12.48
CA PHE A 96 5.62 -13.97 13.65
C PHE A 96 4.37 -14.70 14.14
N ASP A 97 4.27 -14.88 15.46
CA ASP A 97 3.09 -15.45 16.12
C ASP A 97 1.86 -14.53 16.01
N SER A 98 2.08 -13.24 15.74
CA SER A 98 1.02 -12.26 15.55
C SER A 98 1.41 -11.20 14.53
N ALA A 99 0.42 -10.57 13.89
CA ALA A 99 0.67 -9.51 12.92
C ALA A 99 1.24 -8.27 13.62
N HIS A 100 2.41 -7.83 13.17
CA HIS A 100 3.01 -6.58 13.62
C HIS A 100 2.33 -5.38 12.96
N SER A 101 2.17 -4.29 13.71
CA SER A 101 1.76 -3.00 13.16
C SER A 101 2.98 -2.09 13.02
N PHE A 102 3.11 -1.44 11.86
CA PHE A 102 4.26 -0.60 11.55
C PHE A 102 3.86 0.88 11.51
N LEU A 103 4.68 1.72 12.14
CA LEU A 103 4.61 3.17 12.06
C LEU A 103 5.97 3.69 11.62
N ASP A 104 6.01 4.43 10.50
CA ASP A 104 7.27 4.93 9.90
C ASP A 104 8.29 3.80 9.70
N TYR A 105 7.83 2.67 9.15
CA TYR A 105 8.62 1.46 8.84
C TYR A 105 9.14 0.67 10.05
N ARG A 106 8.81 1.07 11.28
CA ARG A 106 9.21 0.38 12.52
C ARG A 106 8.01 -0.27 13.19
N SER A 107 8.20 -1.48 13.71
CA SER A 107 7.16 -2.20 14.46
C SER A 107 6.85 -1.48 15.78
N GLN A 108 5.57 -1.43 16.16
CA GLN A 108 5.13 -0.84 17.42
C GLN A 108 5.28 -1.79 18.61
N GLN A 109 5.36 -3.10 18.33
CA GLN A 109 5.48 -4.16 19.32
C GLN A 109 6.94 -4.50 19.62
N ASP A 110 7.81 -4.33 18.62
CA ASP A 110 9.24 -4.68 18.69
C ASP A 110 10.05 -3.62 17.94
N ASP A 111 10.86 -2.93 18.72
CA ASP A 111 11.70 -1.82 18.33
C ASP A 111 12.89 -2.21 17.43
N THR A 112 13.19 -3.50 17.31
CA THR A 112 14.25 -4.06 16.45
C THR A 112 13.73 -4.52 15.08
N VAL A 113 12.40 -4.58 14.93
CA VAL A 113 11.76 -5.09 13.71
C VAL A 113 11.35 -3.92 12.83
N PHE A 114 11.76 -3.99 11.57
CA PHE A 114 11.41 -3.03 10.53
C PHE A 114 10.76 -3.76 9.36
N ALA A 115 9.85 -3.08 8.67
CA ALA A 115 9.26 -3.58 7.44
C ALA A 115 9.29 -2.49 6.39
N VAL A 116 9.48 -2.88 5.13
CA VAL A 116 9.42 -2.00 3.95
C VAL A 116 8.60 -2.71 2.87
N GLY A 117 7.99 -1.95 1.96
CA GLY A 117 7.17 -2.52 0.88
C GLY A 117 5.72 -2.75 1.30
N ALA A 118 5.02 -3.66 0.61
CA ALA A 118 3.58 -3.81 0.72
C ALA A 118 3.08 -4.07 2.16
N TYR A 119 3.89 -4.76 2.98
CA TYR A 119 3.55 -5.01 4.38
C TYR A 119 3.60 -3.77 5.26
N ALA A 120 4.50 -2.83 4.96
CA ALA A 120 4.55 -1.52 5.60
C ALA A 120 3.55 -0.50 4.99
N GLY A 121 2.72 -0.92 4.03
CA GLY A 121 1.77 -0.07 3.31
C GLY A 121 2.29 0.56 2.02
N ASP A 122 3.50 0.20 1.59
CA ASP A 122 4.10 0.70 0.36
C ASP A 122 3.71 -0.16 -0.84
N HIS A 123 2.62 0.22 -1.50
CA HIS A 123 2.11 -0.51 -2.68
C HIS A 123 2.68 -0.06 -4.02
N PHE A 124 3.57 0.94 -4.02
CA PHE A 124 4.22 1.45 -5.23
C PHE A 124 5.74 1.31 -5.12
N VAL A 125 6.37 0.89 -6.23
CA VAL A 125 7.83 0.71 -6.32
C VAL A 125 8.60 1.95 -5.83
N ARG A 126 8.10 3.15 -6.17
CA ARG A 126 8.73 4.41 -5.74
C ARG A 126 8.86 4.58 -4.22
N PHE A 127 7.97 3.94 -3.45
CA PHE A 127 8.00 4.03 -1.99
C PHE A 127 8.99 3.05 -1.38
N LEU A 128 9.29 1.93 -2.05
CA LEU A 128 10.26 0.94 -1.58
C LEU A 128 11.65 1.56 -1.34
N VAL A 129 12.15 2.34 -2.30
CA VAL A 129 13.46 3.00 -2.21
C VAL A 129 13.48 4.00 -1.05
N GLY A 130 12.43 4.81 -0.91
CA GLY A 130 12.30 5.77 0.19
C GLY A 130 12.19 5.10 1.55
N GLY A 131 11.43 4.00 1.66
CA GLY A 131 11.29 3.23 2.88
C GLY A 131 12.58 2.55 3.31
N CYS A 132 13.35 1.98 2.38
CA CYS A 132 14.68 1.42 2.67
C CYS A 132 15.62 2.50 3.23
N LEU A 133 15.65 3.68 2.61
CA LEU A 133 16.46 4.80 3.11
C LEU A 133 16.01 5.23 4.51
N ARG A 134 14.71 5.28 4.77
CA ARG A 134 14.14 5.65 6.06
C ARG A 134 14.52 4.66 7.16
N VAL A 135 14.47 3.36 6.88
CA VAL A 135 14.94 2.31 7.80
C VAL A 135 16.44 2.43 8.06
N ALA A 136 17.25 2.64 7.01
CA ALA A 136 18.70 2.84 7.18
C ALA A 136 19.02 4.04 8.08
N GLN A 137 18.31 5.16 7.92
CA GLN A 137 18.44 6.33 8.79
C GLN A 137 18.09 6.03 10.24
N HIS A 138 17.04 5.23 10.50
CA HIS A 138 16.69 4.80 11.87
C HIS A 138 17.79 3.98 12.50
N ILE A 139 18.32 2.99 11.78
CA ILE A 139 19.41 2.13 12.28
C ILE A 139 20.68 2.93 12.56
N MET A 140 21.05 3.85 11.67
CA MET A 140 22.23 4.71 11.83
C MET A 140 22.06 5.73 12.96
N GLY A 141 20.87 6.34 13.09
CA GLY A 141 20.57 7.28 14.18
C GLY A 141 20.62 6.62 15.56
N GLN A 142 20.19 5.36 15.67
CA GLN A 142 20.33 4.57 16.90
C GLN A 142 21.78 4.24 17.23
N HIS A 143 22.60 3.92 16.24
CA HIS A 143 24.04 3.68 16.46
C HIS A 143 24.76 4.92 17.00
N CYS A 144 24.42 6.11 16.51
CA CYS A 144 25.02 7.35 17.01
C CYS A 144 24.58 7.73 18.43
N ASN A 145 23.35 7.38 18.85
CA ASN A 145 22.88 7.59 20.23
C ASN A 145 23.42 6.54 21.21
N ASN A 146 23.51 5.27 20.80
CA ASN A 146 23.94 4.16 21.67
C ASN A 146 25.45 4.15 21.95
N ASN A 147 26.25 4.84 21.13
CA ASN A 147 27.68 5.05 21.40
C ASN A 147 27.93 5.95 22.62
N ASN A 148 26.91 6.66 23.11
CA ASN A 148 27.00 7.46 24.34
C ASN A 148 26.65 6.65 25.60
N GLU A 149 26.09 5.43 25.46
CA GLU A 149 25.61 4.60 26.58
C GLU A 149 26.18 3.17 26.59
N THR A 150 27.27 2.88 25.87
CA THR A 150 27.90 1.55 25.94
C THR A 150 28.83 1.41 27.16
N LYS A 151 28.23 1.18 28.32
CA LYS A 151 28.79 0.23 29.30
C LYS A 151 27.83 -0.98 29.40
N ILE A 152 28.27 -2.07 28.76
CA ILE A 152 27.87 -3.46 28.99
C ILE A 152 26.45 -3.83 28.53
N ARG A 153 26.34 -4.36 27.30
CA ARG A 153 25.63 -5.62 26.97
C ARG A 153 25.86 -5.97 25.50
N ASN A 154 26.18 -7.23 25.25
CA ASN A 154 26.48 -7.77 23.92
C ASN A 154 25.32 -7.48 22.94
N PRO A 155 25.55 -6.78 21.83
CA PRO A 155 24.51 -6.50 20.85
C PRO A 155 24.18 -7.78 20.07
N LYS A 156 22.92 -8.24 20.13
CA LYS A 156 22.42 -9.20 19.14
C LYS A 156 22.25 -8.47 17.80
N PRO A 157 22.74 -9.02 16.68
CA PRO A 157 22.59 -8.38 15.39
C PRO A 157 21.11 -8.33 14.97
N PRO A 158 20.67 -7.26 14.28
CA PRO A 158 19.33 -7.19 13.71
C PRO A 158 19.17 -8.31 12.68
N ILE A 159 18.07 -9.06 12.78
CA ILE A 159 17.71 -10.09 11.81
C ILE A 159 17.12 -9.39 10.60
N PHE A 160 17.86 -9.36 9.49
CA PHE A 160 17.37 -8.92 8.20
C PHE A 160 16.78 -10.12 7.46
N SER A 161 15.46 -10.14 7.29
CA SER A 161 14.80 -11.02 6.33
C SER A 161 14.38 -10.20 5.11
N ILE A 162 15.18 -10.32 4.04
CA ILE A 162 14.79 -9.82 2.72
C ILE A 162 13.90 -10.90 2.10
N PHE A 163 12.58 -10.72 2.17
CA PHE A 163 11.67 -11.55 1.40
C PHE A 163 11.63 -11.02 -0.04
N GLY A 164 12.38 -11.70 -0.91
CA GLY A 164 12.16 -11.67 -2.36
C GLY A 164 10.86 -12.38 -2.75
N PRO A 165 10.43 -12.26 -4.02
CA PRO A 165 9.13 -12.74 -4.50
C PRO A 165 8.85 -14.21 -4.21
#